data_AF-A0A7R9I5L8-F1
#
_entry.id   AF-A0A7R9I5L8-F1
#
_cell.length_a   1.000
_cell.length_b   1.000
_cell.length_c   1.000
_cell.angle_alpha   90.00
_cell.angle_beta   90.00
_cell.angle_gamma   90.00
#
_symmetry.space_group_name_H-M   'P 1'
#
loop_
_entity.id
_entity.type
_entity.pdbx_description
1 polymer ?
#
loop_
_entity_poly.entity_id
_entity_poly.type
_entity_poly.pdbx_seq_one_letter_code
_entity_poly.pdbx_strand_id
1 'polypeptide(L)'
;QDSWRDHDNQEIVPGAAVVTPHGTICLRLPHRVRVDLTIDRAVRIINFKNNIVLSLNESGSSAALLHPNGRIYQYGSRVEILAHDVQGNNKYAKMWYKGVSFTSDQCALVYLVDAAGTRTTTDSFSDLSQDLSLSVYYNESRHGAPYIQEAKTILDESQYWLSDEGIENWIINNVRVSQTPDGLVRVARNSNKYLMRTSPTNGTASLTTPFLHCTASLGQTSHLFVRRGERRMHFDCTSFIVRNAGHSAGFDEKNQLKVY
;
A
#
# COMPACT_ATOMS: atom_id res chain seq x y z
N GLN A 1 -3.80 12.73 -21.88
CA GLN A 1 -4.52 11.86 -22.84
C GLN A 1 -4.37 10.44 -22.32
N ASP A 2 -5.34 10.01 -21.51
CA ASP A 2 -5.25 8.78 -20.69
C ASP A 2 -5.92 7.60 -21.41
N SER A 3 -5.21 7.02 -22.39
CA SER A 3 -5.71 5.94 -23.24
C SER A 3 -5.77 4.55 -22.58
N TRP A 4 -5.47 4.42 -21.28
CA TRP A 4 -5.39 3.13 -20.58
C TRP A 4 -6.64 2.77 -19.77
N ARG A 5 -7.61 3.69 -19.65
CA ARG A 5 -8.86 3.44 -18.92
C ARG A 5 -9.90 2.67 -19.75
N ASP A 6 -9.75 2.66 -21.08
CA ASP A 6 -10.82 2.21 -22.00
C ASP A 6 -10.68 0.77 -22.51
N HIS A 7 -9.58 0.06 -22.20
CA HIS A 7 -9.40 -1.34 -22.64
C HIS A 7 -10.10 -2.40 -21.77
N ASP A 8 -10.90 -1.98 -20.78
CA ASP A 8 -11.55 -2.86 -19.81
C ASP A 8 -13.02 -3.20 -20.13
N ASN A 9 -13.52 -2.84 -21.32
CA ASN A 9 -14.92 -3.02 -21.73
C ASN A 9 -15.28 -4.42 -22.28
N GLN A 10 -14.45 -5.45 -22.07
CA GLN A 10 -14.96 -6.83 -22.16
C GLN A 10 -15.63 -7.15 -20.83
N GLU A 11 -16.94 -7.45 -20.86
CA GLU A 11 -17.73 -7.92 -19.72
C GLU A 11 -17.14 -9.24 -19.20
N ILE A 12 -16.09 -9.14 -18.38
CA ILE A 12 -15.52 -10.25 -17.65
C ILE A 12 -16.37 -10.41 -16.38
N VAL A 13 -16.98 -11.58 -16.25
CA VAL A 13 -17.82 -11.95 -15.10
C VAL A 13 -17.06 -11.72 -13.79
N PRO A 14 -17.63 -11.00 -12.80
CA PRO A 14 -17.04 -10.89 -11.46
C PRO A 14 -16.71 -12.28 -10.89
N GLY A 15 -15.55 -12.42 -10.26
CA GLY A 15 -15.04 -13.71 -9.83
C GLY A 15 -14.29 -14.47 -10.94
N ALA A 16 -13.84 -13.80 -12.00
CA ALA A 16 -12.99 -14.41 -13.02
C ALA A 16 -11.51 -14.01 -12.84
N ALA A 17 -10.65 -14.98 -13.07
CA ALA A 17 -9.20 -14.83 -13.17
C ALA A 17 -8.78 -15.01 -14.63
N VAL A 18 -7.91 -14.12 -15.13
CA VAL A 18 -7.45 -14.14 -16.53
C VAL A 18 -5.95 -13.88 -16.62
N VAL A 19 -5.30 -14.50 -17.59
CA VAL A 19 -3.92 -14.16 -17.96
C VAL A 19 -3.91 -12.93 -18.85
N THR A 20 -3.08 -11.94 -18.51
CA THR A 20 -2.94 -10.70 -19.26
C THR A 20 -1.90 -10.85 -20.38
N PRO A 21 -1.91 -9.96 -21.40
CA PRO A 21 -0.83 -9.88 -22.40
C PRO A 21 0.56 -9.55 -21.81
N HIS A 22 0.62 -9.12 -20.55
CA HIS A 22 1.84 -8.83 -19.84
C HIS A 22 2.40 -10.05 -19.08
N GLY A 23 1.88 -11.25 -19.32
CA GLY A 23 2.36 -12.46 -18.63
C GLY A 23 2.09 -12.43 -17.12
N THR A 24 1.01 -11.77 -16.71
CA THR A 24 0.53 -11.70 -15.32
C THR A 24 -0.89 -12.25 -15.22
N ILE A 25 -1.38 -12.48 -14.01
CA ILE A 25 -2.73 -12.97 -13.74
C ILE A 25 -3.53 -11.85 -13.09
N CYS A 26 -4.73 -11.56 -13.61
CA CYS A 26 -5.64 -10.54 -13.12
C CYS A 26 -6.91 -11.20 -12.60
N LEU A 27 -7.27 -10.90 -11.35
CA LEU A 27 -8.51 -11.32 -10.71
C LEU A 27 -9.42 -10.11 -10.59
N ARG A 28 -10.59 -10.17 -11.23
CA ARG A 28 -11.65 -9.18 -11.05
C ARG A 28 -12.63 -9.70 -10.00
N LEU A 29 -12.59 -9.09 -8.82
CA LEU A 29 -13.44 -9.46 -7.71
C LEU A 29 -14.70 -8.57 -7.69
N PRO A 30 -15.79 -9.03 -7.05
CA PRO A 30 -16.91 -8.18 -6.68
C PRO A 30 -16.49 -6.86 -6.00
N HIS A 31 -17.46 -5.94 -5.86
CA HIS A 31 -17.26 -4.65 -5.17
C HIS A 31 -16.19 -3.73 -5.78
N ARG A 32 -15.93 -3.89 -7.09
CA ARG A 32 -14.95 -3.09 -7.85
C ARG A 32 -13.53 -3.19 -7.26
N VAL A 33 -13.10 -4.41 -6.96
CA VAL A 33 -11.71 -4.68 -6.55
C VAL A 33 -11.03 -5.55 -7.60
N ARG A 34 -9.79 -5.23 -7.93
CA ARG A 34 -8.93 -6.05 -8.80
C ARG A 34 -7.67 -6.45 -8.06
N VAL A 35 -7.22 -7.68 -8.27
CA VAL A 35 -5.95 -8.19 -7.76
C VAL A 35 -5.12 -8.70 -8.93
N ASP A 36 -3.98 -8.07 -9.17
CA ASP A 36 -3.01 -8.46 -10.20
C ASP A 36 -1.87 -9.24 -9.52
N LEU A 37 -1.44 -10.35 -10.11
CA LEU A 37 -0.40 -11.28 -9.63
C LEU A 37 0.66 -11.52 -10.71
N THR A 38 1.94 -11.36 -10.40
CA THR A 38 3.02 -11.81 -11.30
C THR A 38 3.28 -13.31 -11.10
N ILE A 39 4.01 -13.92 -12.03
CA ILE A 39 4.47 -15.31 -11.87
C ILE A 39 5.44 -15.48 -10.68
N ASP A 40 6.11 -14.40 -10.27
CA ASP A 40 6.94 -14.33 -9.05
C ASP A 40 6.14 -13.92 -7.81
N ARG A 41 4.81 -14.03 -7.89
CA ARG A 41 3.89 -13.78 -6.77
C ARG A 41 3.85 -12.34 -6.31
N ALA A 42 4.46 -11.35 -6.97
CA ALA A 42 4.20 -9.94 -6.67
C ALA A 42 2.70 -9.65 -6.81
N VAL A 43 2.16 -8.75 -5.99
CA VAL A 43 0.71 -8.49 -5.89
C VAL A 43 0.49 -6.99 -6.01
N ARG A 44 -0.54 -6.62 -6.77
CA ARG A 44 -1.13 -5.29 -6.77
C ARG A 44 -2.64 -5.40 -6.57
N ILE A 45 -3.18 -4.66 -5.61
CA ILE A 45 -4.63 -4.60 -5.34
C ILE A 45 -5.12 -3.20 -5.68
N ILE A 46 -6.20 -3.11 -6.46
CA ILE A 46 -6.85 -1.86 -6.81
C ILE A 46 -8.28 -1.91 -6.32
N ASN A 47 -8.61 -1.06 -5.35
CA ASN A 47 -9.97 -0.80 -4.92
C ASN A 47 -10.46 0.48 -5.61
N PHE A 48 -11.16 0.29 -6.72
CA PHE A 48 -11.63 1.38 -7.57
C PHE A 48 -12.71 2.22 -6.90
N LYS A 49 -13.43 1.68 -5.92
CA LYS A 49 -14.50 2.42 -5.22
C LYS A 49 -13.93 3.57 -4.39
N ASN A 50 -12.81 3.33 -3.71
CA ASN A 50 -12.22 4.30 -2.77
C ASN A 50 -10.87 4.87 -3.24
N ASN A 51 -10.47 4.60 -4.49
CA ASN A 51 -9.18 5.02 -5.05
C ASN A 51 -7.98 4.58 -4.18
N ILE A 52 -8.01 3.32 -3.74
CA ILE A 52 -6.95 2.73 -2.93
C ILE A 52 -6.16 1.75 -3.79
N VAL A 53 -4.84 1.87 -3.77
CA VAL A 53 -3.93 0.90 -4.39
C VAL A 53 -2.94 0.37 -3.37
N LEU A 54 -2.78 -0.95 -3.31
CA LEU A 54 -1.72 -1.62 -2.55
C LEU A 54 -0.82 -2.35 -3.54
N SER A 55 0.49 -2.30 -3.32
CA SER A 55 1.44 -3.04 -4.13
C SER A 55 2.57 -3.61 -3.29
N LEU A 56 3.01 -4.81 -3.62
CA LEU A 56 4.03 -5.56 -2.91
C LEU A 56 4.79 -6.43 -3.90
N ASN A 57 6.11 -6.24 -3.98
CA ASN A 57 6.97 -7.12 -4.79
C ASN A 57 7.01 -8.55 -4.23
N GLU A 58 7.71 -9.47 -4.90
CA GLU A 58 7.85 -10.87 -4.48
C GLU A 58 8.34 -10.98 -3.02
N SER A 59 9.47 -10.33 -2.72
CA SER A 59 10.20 -10.46 -1.45
C SER A 59 9.63 -9.62 -0.31
N GLY A 60 8.72 -8.69 -0.63
CA GLY A 60 8.20 -7.66 0.28
C GLY A 60 9.22 -6.62 0.73
N SER A 61 10.39 -6.57 0.08
CA SER A 61 11.42 -5.54 0.28
C SER A 61 11.00 -4.17 -0.28
N SER A 62 10.01 -4.15 -1.17
CA SER A 62 9.37 -2.94 -1.69
C SER A 62 7.85 -3.04 -1.63
N ALA A 63 7.23 -1.95 -1.20
CA ALA A 63 5.79 -1.87 -0.99
C ALA A 63 5.28 -0.45 -1.27
N ALA A 64 4.04 -0.33 -1.74
CA ALA A 64 3.36 0.95 -1.87
C ALA A 64 1.93 0.87 -1.35
N LEU A 65 1.49 1.93 -0.69
CA LEU A 65 0.08 2.19 -0.34
C LEU A 65 -0.30 3.56 -0.85
N LEU A 66 -1.30 3.60 -1.72
CA LEU A 66 -1.91 4.82 -2.23
C LEU A 66 -3.33 4.87 -1.67
N HIS A 67 -3.65 5.90 -0.90
CA HIS A 67 -4.91 6.06 -0.21
C HIS A 67 -5.30 7.54 -0.16
N PRO A 68 -6.59 7.95 -0.13
CA PRO A 68 -6.92 9.38 -0.12
C PRO A 68 -6.27 10.18 1.03
N ASN A 69 -6.03 9.56 2.19
CA ASN A 69 -5.27 10.19 3.31
C ASN A 69 -3.76 10.29 3.10
N GLY A 70 -3.18 9.65 2.09
CA GLY A 70 -1.74 9.72 1.87
C GLY A 70 -1.13 8.66 0.96
N ARG A 71 0.20 8.69 0.91
CA ARG A 71 1.05 7.79 0.14
C ARG A 71 2.12 7.23 1.06
N ILE A 72 2.41 5.95 0.92
CA ILE A 72 3.52 5.30 1.60
C ILE A 72 4.29 4.53 0.55
N TYR A 73 5.60 4.72 0.52
CA TYR A 73 6.51 4.01 -0.38
C TYR A 73 7.70 3.46 0.38
N GLN A 74 7.85 2.14 0.37
CA GLN A 74 8.99 1.43 0.89
C GLN A 74 9.88 0.97 -0.26
N TYR A 75 11.17 1.26 -0.16
CA TYR A 75 12.20 0.75 -1.04
C TYR A 75 13.45 0.41 -0.22
N GLY A 76 13.71 -0.90 -0.09
CA GLY A 76 14.80 -1.42 0.74
C GLY A 76 14.69 -0.96 2.20
N SER A 77 15.71 -0.26 2.70
CA SER A 77 15.79 0.19 4.10
C SER A 77 15.01 1.48 4.41
N ARG A 78 14.44 2.14 3.40
CA ARG A 78 13.76 3.44 3.53
C ARG A 78 12.25 3.30 3.40
N VAL A 79 11.53 4.21 4.06
CA VAL A 79 10.09 4.40 3.90
C VAL A 79 9.83 5.90 3.79
N GLU A 80 9.22 6.32 2.70
CA GLU A 80 8.75 7.70 2.51
C GLU A 80 7.25 7.76 2.59
N ILE A 81 6.75 8.84 3.18
CA ILE A 81 5.37 9.02 3.60
C ILE A 81 4.96 10.43 3.23
N LEU A 82 3.83 10.54 2.56
CA LEU A 82 3.09 11.77 2.33
C LEU A 82 1.72 11.61 2.97
N ALA A 83 1.39 12.45 3.94
CA ALA A 83 0.07 12.52 4.54
C ALA A 83 -0.68 13.72 3.93
N HIS A 84 -1.85 13.45 3.35
CA HIS A 84 -2.68 14.47 2.74
C HIS A 84 -3.47 15.23 3.79
N ASP A 85 -3.18 16.52 3.89
CA ASP A 85 -3.89 17.44 4.78
C ASP A 85 -5.06 18.06 4.03
N VAL A 86 -6.26 18.01 4.62
CA VAL A 86 -7.48 18.58 4.05
C VAL A 86 -7.40 20.11 3.89
N GLN A 87 -6.52 20.77 4.66
CA GLN A 87 -6.26 22.21 4.57
C GLN A 87 -5.14 22.55 3.57
N GLY A 88 -4.57 21.55 2.88
CA GLY A 88 -3.55 21.74 1.85
C GLY A 88 -2.11 21.88 2.37
N ASN A 89 -1.88 21.70 3.67
CA ASN A 89 -0.53 21.69 4.26
C ASN A 89 -0.03 20.24 4.41
N ASN A 90 0.32 19.56 3.32
CA ASN A 90 0.68 18.16 3.39
C ASN A 90 1.88 17.93 4.31
N LYS A 91 1.91 16.78 4.98
CA LYS A 91 2.96 16.41 5.91
C LYS A 91 3.80 15.28 5.33
N TYR A 92 5.11 15.37 5.52
CA TYR A 92 6.07 14.43 4.96
C TYR A 92 6.82 13.74 6.09
N ALA A 93 7.05 12.43 5.94
CA ALA A 93 7.97 11.71 6.80
C ALA A 93 8.85 10.74 6.00
N LYS A 94 10.07 10.55 6.48
CA LYS A 94 11.03 9.60 5.92
C LYS A 94 11.69 8.81 7.04
N MET A 95 11.44 7.51 7.06
CA MET A 95 12.09 6.56 7.96
C MET A 95 13.34 6.01 7.30
N TRP A 96 14.50 6.16 7.94
CA TRP A 96 15.78 5.73 7.39
C TRP A 96 16.82 5.52 8.51
N TYR A 97 18.06 5.22 8.12
CA TYR A 97 19.11 4.83 9.07
C TYR A 97 19.39 5.89 10.15
N LYS A 98 19.20 7.19 9.85
CA LYS A 98 19.40 8.28 10.83
C LYS A 98 18.26 8.44 11.83
N GLY A 99 17.04 8.02 11.52
CA GLY A 99 15.87 8.27 12.35
C GLY A 99 14.61 8.46 11.52
N VAL A 100 13.73 9.38 11.95
CA VAL A 100 12.57 9.82 11.18
C VAL A 100 12.69 11.31 10.88
N SER A 101 12.91 11.64 9.61
CA SER A 101 12.88 13.02 9.14
C SER A 101 11.45 13.42 8.80
N PHE A 102 11.03 14.64 9.12
CA PHE A 102 9.69 15.11 8.81
C PHE A 102 9.62 16.62 8.57
N THR A 103 8.63 17.04 7.79
CA THR A 103 8.34 18.45 7.47
C THR A 103 6.90 18.60 6.98
N SER A 104 6.51 19.80 6.56
CA SER A 104 5.23 20.09 5.92
C SER A 104 5.39 21.11 4.80
N ASP A 105 4.41 21.21 3.90
CA ASP A 105 4.41 22.19 2.81
C ASP A 105 4.62 23.63 3.28
N GLN A 106 4.11 23.96 4.47
CA GLN A 106 4.20 25.30 5.07
C GLN A 106 5.36 25.44 6.07
N CYS A 107 6.18 24.41 6.25
CA CYS A 107 7.33 24.46 7.15
C CYS A 107 8.62 24.73 6.37
N ALA A 108 9.32 25.80 6.74
CA ALA A 108 10.62 26.14 6.14
C ALA A 108 11.74 25.17 6.58
N LEU A 109 11.54 24.42 7.67
CA LEU A 109 12.54 23.56 8.27
C LEU A 109 12.19 22.09 8.09
N VAL A 110 13.22 21.26 8.00
CA VAL A 110 13.10 19.82 8.11
C VAL A 110 13.62 19.40 9.48
N TYR A 111 12.84 18.58 10.17
CA TYR A 111 13.19 18.04 11.48
C TYR A 111 13.61 16.59 11.35
N LEU A 112 14.41 16.12 12.30
CA LEU A 112 14.85 14.75 12.47
C LEU A 112 14.60 14.35 13.92
N VAL A 113 13.88 13.24 14.11
CA VAL A 113 13.78 12.54 15.39
C VAL A 113 14.70 11.33 15.35
N ASP A 114 15.73 11.35 16.18
CA ASP A 114 16.68 10.25 16.33
C ASP A 114 16.95 9.91 17.81
N ALA A 115 17.97 9.11 18.09
CA ALA A 115 18.32 8.70 19.45
C ALA A 115 18.81 9.85 20.36
N ALA A 116 19.16 11.01 19.80
CA ALA A 116 19.53 12.22 20.53
C ALA A 116 18.33 13.18 20.73
N GLY A 117 17.15 12.83 20.22
CA GLY A 117 15.96 13.66 20.28
C GLY A 117 15.64 14.36 18.96
N THR A 118 15.01 15.54 19.05
CA THR A 118 14.51 16.30 17.90
C THR A 118 15.46 17.44 17.53
N ARG A 119 15.89 17.48 16.27
CA ARG A 119 16.78 18.53 15.73
C ARG A 119 16.40 18.90 14.31
N THR A 120 16.92 20.00 13.80
CA THR A 120 16.80 20.37 12.38
C THR A 120 17.78 19.57 11.52
N THR A 121 17.46 19.38 10.25
CA THR A 121 18.28 18.67 9.25
C THR A 121 18.06 19.28 7.86
N THR A 122 18.89 18.90 6.89
CA THR A 122 18.80 19.33 5.48
C THR A 122 18.33 18.18 4.57
N ASP A 123 17.47 17.32 5.10
CA ASP A 123 17.05 16.11 4.41
C ASP A 123 15.97 16.42 3.37
N SER A 124 15.97 15.74 2.23
CA SER A 124 15.00 15.98 1.13
C SER A 124 13.94 14.89 1.06
N PHE A 125 12.82 15.15 0.39
CA PHE A 125 11.76 14.15 0.20
C PHE A 125 11.56 13.90 -1.29
N SER A 126 11.27 12.64 -1.64
CA SER A 126 10.90 12.26 -2.99
C SER A 126 9.49 12.75 -3.31
N ASP A 127 9.22 13.05 -4.58
CA ASP A 127 7.86 13.32 -5.01
C ASP A 127 7.05 12.02 -5.04
N LEU A 128 6.04 11.92 -4.17
CA LEU A 128 5.11 10.80 -4.07
C LEU A 128 3.77 11.06 -4.79
N SER A 129 3.69 12.10 -5.62
CA SER A 129 2.48 12.43 -6.40
C SER A 129 2.14 11.38 -7.46
N GLN A 130 3.16 10.68 -7.97
CA GLN A 130 3.04 9.68 -9.04
C GLN A 130 2.54 8.33 -8.55
N ASP A 131 1.97 7.51 -9.46
CA ASP A 131 1.61 6.13 -9.15
C ASP A 131 2.86 5.23 -9.11
N LEU A 132 3.41 5.05 -7.91
CA LEU A 132 4.56 4.16 -7.66
C LEU A 132 4.17 2.68 -7.58
N SER A 133 2.88 2.34 -7.60
CA SER A 133 2.41 0.97 -7.37
C SER A 133 2.84 0.00 -8.47
N LEU A 134 2.90 0.47 -9.73
CA LEU A 134 3.37 -0.33 -10.88
C LEU A 134 4.87 -0.59 -10.80
N SER A 135 5.66 0.44 -10.46
CA SER A 135 7.10 0.29 -10.26
C SER A 135 7.39 -0.73 -9.17
N VAL A 136 6.66 -0.72 -8.05
CA VAL A 136 6.77 -1.74 -7.00
C VAL A 136 6.36 -3.13 -7.51
N TYR A 137 5.26 -3.21 -8.25
CA TYR A 137 4.68 -4.48 -8.70
C TYR A 137 5.60 -5.22 -9.67
N TYR A 138 6.25 -4.50 -10.59
CA TYR A 138 7.19 -5.07 -11.55
C TYR A 138 8.64 -5.10 -11.07
N ASN A 139 8.96 -4.46 -9.93
CA ASN A 139 10.30 -4.50 -9.39
C ASN A 139 10.72 -5.94 -9.09
N GLU A 140 11.82 -6.37 -9.70
CA GLU A 140 12.37 -7.73 -9.59
C GLU A 140 11.39 -8.84 -10.01
N SER A 141 10.32 -8.52 -10.76
CA SER A 141 9.35 -9.50 -11.23
C SER A 141 9.44 -9.73 -12.73
N ARG A 142 9.44 -11.01 -13.12
CA ARG A 142 9.32 -11.47 -14.49
C ARG A 142 7.92 -11.16 -15.03
N HIS A 143 7.88 -10.57 -16.21
CA HIS A 143 6.66 -10.16 -16.90
C HIS A 143 6.93 -9.96 -18.40
N GLY A 144 5.87 -9.82 -19.17
CA GLY A 144 5.88 -9.68 -20.63
C GLY A 144 5.45 -10.96 -21.36
N ALA A 145 5.41 -10.87 -22.68
CA ALA A 145 4.96 -11.95 -23.57
C ALA A 145 5.64 -13.32 -23.32
N PRO A 146 6.94 -13.41 -23.00
CA PRO A 146 7.59 -14.70 -22.74
C PRO A 146 6.98 -15.50 -21.59
N TYR A 147 6.32 -14.83 -20.64
CA TYR A 147 5.78 -15.46 -19.43
C TYR A 147 4.28 -15.74 -19.49
N ILE A 148 3.62 -15.47 -20.62
CA ILE A 148 2.19 -15.74 -20.80
C ILE A 148 1.88 -17.23 -20.60
N GLN A 149 2.71 -18.13 -21.14
CA GLN A 149 2.45 -19.56 -21.02
C GLN A 149 2.62 -20.05 -19.58
N GLU A 150 3.62 -19.55 -18.86
CA GLU A 150 3.83 -19.86 -17.44
C GLU A 150 2.66 -19.34 -16.58
N ALA A 151 2.19 -18.12 -16.85
CA ALA A 151 1.02 -17.55 -16.20
C ALA A 151 -0.26 -18.36 -16.46
N LYS A 152 -0.44 -18.93 -17.66
CA LYS A 152 -1.55 -19.85 -17.97
C LYS A 152 -1.47 -21.12 -17.15
N THR A 153 -0.32 -21.79 -17.14
CA THR A 153 -0.12 -22.99 -16.31
C THR A 153 -0.44 -22.73 -14.85
N ILE A 154 0.06 -21.62 -14.28
CA ILE A 154 -0.23 -21.22 -12.90
C ILE A 154 -1.73 -21.02 -12.67
N LEU A 155 -2.43 -20.40 -13.62
CA LEU A 155 -3.87 -20.17 -13.51
C LEU A 155 -4.67 -21.46 -13.62
N ASP A 156 -4.27 -22.38 -14.52
CA ASP A 156 -4.91 -23.69 -14.69
C ASP A 156 -4.77 -24.56 -13.42
N GLU A 157 -3.68 -24.40 -12.66
CA GLU A 157 -3.42 -25.06 -11.37
C GLU A 157 -4.07 -24.36 -10.16
N SER A 158 -4.78 -23.25 -10.39
CA SER A 158 -5.38 -22.48 -9.30
C SER A 158 -6.57 -23.19 -8.67
N GLN A 159 -6.83 -22.86 -7.41
CA GLN A 159 -7.98 -23.37 -6.66
C GLN A 159 -8.95 -22.24 -6.38
N TYR A 160 -10.24 -22.51 -6.58
CA TYR A 160 -11.34 -21.63 -6.25
C TYR A 160 -12.39 -22.37 -5.43
N TRP A 161 -12.93 -21.70 -4.41
CA TRP A 161 -14.11 -22.19 -3.70
C TRP A 161 -14.86 -21.04 -3.02
N LEU A 162 -16.15 -21.25 -2.78
CA LEU A 162 -17.00 -20.40 -1.96
C LEU A 162 -17.19 -21.07 -0.59
N SER A 163 -16.95 -20.36 0.51
CA SER A 163 -17.26 -20.90 1.84
C SER A 163 -18.76 -20.84 2.15
N ASP A 164 -19.19 -21.56 3.19
CA ASP A 164 -20.60 -21.54 3.67
C ASP A 164 -21.07 -20.13 4.09
N GLU A 165 -20.13 -19.27 4.50
CA GLU A 165 -20.37 -17.86 4.84
C GLU A 165 -20.39 -16.93 3.61
N GLY A 166 -20.30 -17.48 2.40
CA GLY A 166 -20.27 -16.73 1.15
C GLY A 166 -18.95 -16.01 0.86
N ILE A 167 -17.83 -16.46 1.47
CA ILE A 167 -16.51 -15.89 1.21
C ILE A 167 -15.92 -16.54 -0.04
N GLU A 168 -15.66 -15.73 -1.07
CA GLU A 168 -14.92 -16.18 -2.25
C GLU A 168 -13.44 -16.37 -1.90
N ASN A 169 -12.88 -17.52 -2.23
CA ASN A 169 -11.48 -17.84 -1.96
C ASN A 169 -10.78 -18.33 -3.23
N TRP A 170 -9.55 -17.84 -3.42
CA TRP A 170 -8.63 -18.27 -4.47
C TRP A 170 -7.28 -18.64 -3.85
N ILE A 171 -6.65 -19.69 -4.37
CA ILE A 171 -5.21 -19.94 -4.21
C ILE A 171 -4.59 -19.99 -5.60
N ILE A 172 -3.72 -19.03 -5.89
CA ILE A 172 -3.00 -18.92 -7.16
C ILE A 172 -1.52 -18.80 -6.84
N ASN A 173 -0.70 -19.77 -7.27
CA ASN A 173 0.75 -19.79 -7.01
C ASN A 173 1.10 -19.52 -5.53
N ASN A 174 0.43 -20.23 -4.61
CA ASN A 174 0.60 -20.07 -3.15
C ASN A 174 0.25 -18.66 -2.60
N VAL A 175 -0.42 -17.81 -3.39
CA VAL A 175 -1.03 -16.57 -2.93
C VAL A 175 -2.51 -16.83 -2.65
N ARG A 176 -2.92 -16.62 -1.40
CA ARG A 176 -4.34 -16.73 -1.02
C ARG A 176 -5.01 -15.38 -1.20
N VAL A 177 -6.08 -15.32 -1.98
CA VAL A 177 -6.97 -14.16 -2.10
C VAL A 177 -8.33 -14.57 -1.55
N SER A 178 -8.91 -13.75 -0.69
CA SER A 178 -10.28 -13.96 -0.19
C SER A 178 -11.07 -12.66 -0.20
N GLN A 179 -12.34 -12.71 -0.59
CA GLN A 179 -13.27 -11.59 -0.47
C GLN A 179 -14.53 -12.02 0.27
N THR A 180 -14.88 -11.28 1.31
CA THR A 180 -16.13 -11.46 2.06
C THR A 180 -17.32 -10.83 1.32
N PRO A 181 -18.57 -11.20 1.65
CA PRO A 181 -19.76 -10.64 1.01
C PRO A 181 -19.89 -9.11 1.07
N ASP A 182 -19.30 -8.46 2.09
CA ASP A 182 -19.26 -6.99 2.24
C ASP A 182 -18.09 -6.33 1.47
N GLY A 183 -17.34 -7.12 0.70
CA GLY A 183 -16.28 -6.66 -0.19
C GLY A 183 -14.90 -6.56 0.41
N LEU A 184 -14.68 -6.87 1.70
CA LEU A 184 -13.34 -6.88 2.30
C LEU A 184 -12.46 -7.92 1.62
N VAL A 185 -11.41 -7.44 0.95
CA VAL A 185 -10.40 -8.28 0.30
C VAL A 185 -9.23 -8.49 1.24
N ARG A 186 -8.74 -9.72 1.31
CA ARG A 186 -7.48 -10.09 1.96
C ARG A 186 -6.62 -10.87 0.98
N VAL A 187 -5.36 -10.48 0.85
CA VAL A 187 -4.36 -11.20 0.07
C VAL A 187 -3.19 -11.55 0.98
N ALA A 188 -2.83 -12.83 1.03
CA ALA A 188 -1.82 -13.35 1.93
C ALA A 188 -0.82 -14.29 1.24
N ARG A 189 0.44 -14.24 1.70
CA ARG A 189 1.52 -15.19 1.33
C ARG A 189 2.25 -15.69 2.57
N ASN A 190 2.93 -16.83 2.45
CA ASN A 190 3.86 -17.38 3.46
C ASN A 190 3.27 -17.41 4.88
N SER A 191 2.13 -18.07 5.06
CA SER A 191 1.42 -18.18 6.35
C SER A 191 1.10 -16.81 6.97
N ASN A 192 0.57 -15.89 6.16
CA ASN A 192 0.18 -14.52 6.55
C ASN A 192 1.33 -13.60 6.99
N LYS A 193 2.60 -13.96 6.72
CA LYS A 193 3.75 -13.06 6.93
C LYS A 193 3.66 -11.81 6.05
N TYR A 194 3.10 -11.96 4.85
CA TYR A 194 2.78 -10.88 3.94
C TYR A 194 1.27 -10.81 3.81
N LEU A 195 0.67 -9.71 4.27
CA LEU A 195 -0.77 -9.54 4.32
C LEU A 195 -1.15 -8.16 3.80
N MET A 196 -1.98 -8.13 2.77
CA MET A 196 -2.62 -6.92 2.26
C MET A 196 -4.12 -7.04 2.43
N ARG A 197 -4.76 -5.95 2.84
CA ARG A 197 -6.22 -5.90 3.00
C ARG A 197 -6.74 -4.56 2.51
N THR A 198 -7.90 -4.57 1.88
CA THR A 198 -8.66 -3.34 1.62
C THR A 198 -10.15 -3.62 1.64
N SER A 199 -10.95 -2.65 2.07
CA SER A 199 -12.40 -2.75 2.03
C SER A 199 -13.00 -1.57 1.23
N PRO A 200 -13.76 -1.85 0.17
CA PRO A 200 -14.59 -0.87 -0.54
C PRO A 200 -15.68 -0.25 0.33
N THR A 201 -16.08 -0.90 1.42
CA THR A 201 -17.21 -0.46 2.27
C THR A 201 -16.82 0.65 3.23
N ASN A 202 -15.63 0.59 3.82
CA ASN A 202 -15.17 1.60 4.81
C ASN A 202 -13.89 2.33 4.41
N GLY A 203 -13.36 2.07 3.21
CA GLY A 203 -12.15 2.73 2.73
C GLY A 203 -10.90 2.36 3.53
N THR A 204 -10.88 1.21 4.20
CA THR A 204 -9.69 0.77 4.92
C THR A 204 -8.68 0.12 3.98
N ALA A 205 -7.41 0.27 4.32
CA ALA A 205 -6.29 -0.41 3.68
C ALA A 205 -5.25 -0.77 4.73
N SER A 206 -4.64 -1.95 4.61
CA SER A 206 -3.50 -2.33 5.44
C SER A 206 -2.50 -3.16 4.64
N LEU A 207 -1.22 -2.93 4.88
CA LEU A 207 -0.14 -3.74 4.33
C LEU A 207 0.84 -4.10 5.45
N THR A 208 1.06 -5.40 5.64
CA THR A 208 1.94 -5.95 6.66
C THR A 208 2.95 -6.88 6.01
N THR A 209 4.23 -6.64 6.30
CA THR A 209 5.37 -7.49 5.95
C THR A 209 6.29 -7.59 7.17
N PRO A 210 7.34 -8.44 7.15
CA PRO A 210 8.37 -8.42 8.18
C PRO A 210 9.11 -7.06 8.30
N PHE A 211 9.05 -6.21 7.29
CA PHE A 211 9.80 -4.96 7.21
C PHE A 211 8.96 -3.71 7.49
N LEU A 212 7.64 -3.79 7.30
CA LEU A 212 6.72 -2.66 7.34
C LEU A 212 5.34 -3.11 7.79
N HIS A 213 4.70 -2.29 8.62
CA HIS A 213 3.26 -2.36 8.84
C HIS A 213 2.66 -0.98 8.63
N CYS A 214 1.66 -0.87 7.76
CA CYS A 214 0.92 0.37 7.58
C CYS A 214 -0.58 0.15 7.47
N THR A 215 -1.34 1.14 7.92
CA THR A 215 -2.80 1.19 7.83
C THR A 215 -3.26 2.56 7.39
N ALA A 216 -4.37 2.60 6.68
CA ALA A 216 -5.08 3.82 6.32
C ALA A 216 -6.59 3.54 6.36
N SER A 217 -7.38 4.56 6.66
CA SER A 217 -8.84 4.44 6.79
C SER A 217 -9.54 5.73 6.43
N LEU A 218 -10.64 5.64 5.69
CA LEU A 218 -11.61 6.73 5.49
C LEU A 218 -12.81 6.64 6.46
N GLY A 219 -12.81 5.63 7.34
CA GLY A 219 -13.92 5.37 8.26
C GLY A 219 -14.05 6.41 9.38
N GLN A 220 -14.82 6.07 10.43
CA GLN A 220 -15.07 6.96 11.57
C GLN A 220 -13.79 7.52 12.20
N THR A 221 -12.72 6.73 12.21
CA THR A 221 -11.37 7.16 12.59
C THR A 221 -10.50 7.23 11.34
N SER A 222 -10.58 8.37 10.66
CA SER A 222 -9.70 8.66 9.53
C SER A 222 -8.25 8.72 10.02
N HIS A 223 -7.36 7.92 9.42
CA HIS A 223 -5.96 7.93 9.81
C HIS A 223 -5.05 7.43 8.69
N LEU A 224 -3.75 7.67 8.90
CA LEU A 224 -2.63 7.06 8.22
C LEU A 224 -1.59 6.68 9.28
N PHE A 225 -1.22 5.41 9.32
CA PHE A 225 -0.26 4.89 10.29
C PHE A 225 0.81 4.06 9.60
N VAL A 226 2.06 4.23 10.04
CA VAL A 226 3.21 3.49 9.55
C VAL A 226 4.10 3.08 10.71
N ARG A 227 4.56 1.83 10.70
CA ARG A 227 5.53 1.28 11.63
C ARG A 227 6.61 0.52 10.89
N ARG A 228 7.87 0.80 11.26
CA ARG A 228 9.05 0.05 10.84
C ARG A 228 10.02 -0.10 12.01
N GLY A 229 10.08 -1.29 12.59
CA GLY A 229 10.81 -1.53 13.84
C GLY A 229 10.29 -0.63 14.95
N GLU A 230 11.18 0.22 15.48
CA GLU A 230 10.89 1.22 16.53
C GLU A 230 10.43 2.58 15.98
N ARG A 231 10.47 2.77 14.66
CA ARG A 231 10.02 4.00 14.01
C ARG A 231 8.52 3.93 13.76
N ARG A 232 7.81 5.01 14.07
CA ARG A 232 6.36 5.14 13.83
C ARG A 232 6.01 6.51 13.26
N MET A 233 4.96 6.56 12.47
CA MET A 233 4.30 7.78 12.02
C MET A 233 2.80 7.57 12.18
N HIS A 234 2.11 8.54 12.76
CA HIS A 234 0.66 8.56 12.87
C HIS A 234 0.14 9.93 12.42
N PHE A 235 -0.90 9.90 11.60
CA PHE A 235 -1.62 11.08 11.17
C PHE A 235 -3.13 10.81 11.22
N ASP A 236 -3.89 11.67 11.86
CA ASP A 236 -5.35 11.56 12.05
C ASP A 236 -6.11 12.76 11.50
N CYS A 237 -5.56 13.42 10.48
CA CYS A 237 -6.06 14.65 9.88
C CYS A 237 -5.96 15.91 10.75
N THR A 238 -5.59 15.79 12.04
CA THR A 238 -5.41 16.94 12.94
C THR A 238 -3.99 16.99 13.47
N SER A 239 -3.43 15.87 13.88
CA SER A 239 -2.09 15.74 14.42
C SER A 239 -1.22 14.88 13.52
N PHE A 240 0.05 15.26 13.38
CA PHE A 240 1.05 14.48 12.65
C PHE A 240 2.21 14.19 13.58
N ILE A 241 2.37 12.93 14.00
CA ILE A 241 3.35 12.55 15.01
C ILE A 241 4.28 11.50 14.42
N VAL A 242 5.59 11.75 14.51
CA VAL A 242 6.63 10.77 14.25
C VAL A 242 7.31 10.36 15.55
N ARG A 243 7.78 9.12 15.58
CA ARG A 243 8.49 8.55 16.73
C ARG A 243 9.69 7.74 16.26
N ASN A 244 10.78 7.87 17.00
CA ASN A 244 11.92 6.97 16.91
C ASN A 244 12.29 6.49 18.32
N ALA A 245 12.07 5.21 18.61
CA ALA A 245 12.29 4.61 19.93
C ALA A 245 11.54 5.37 21.05
N GLY A 246 12.25 6.03 21.96
CA GLY A 246 11.67 6.82 23.06
C GLY A 246 11.26 8.24 22.69
N HIS A 247 11.75 8.78 21.58
CA HIS A 247 11.57 10.19 21.22
C HIS A 247 10.43 10.37 20.21
N SER A 248 9.63 11.41 20.41
CA SER A 248 8.56 11.78 19.49
C SER A 248 8.49 13.27 19.26
N ALA A 249 8.16 13.65 18.03
CA ALA A 249 7.87 15.02 17.67
C ALA A 249 6.89 15.04 16.51
N GLY A 250 6.31 16.19 16.25
CA GLY A 250 5.26 16.29 15.25
C GLY A 250 4.72 17.69 15.09
N PHE A 251 3.67 17.80 14.29
CA PHE A 251 2.86 18.99 14.17
C PHE A 251 1.52 18.77 14.86
N ASP A 252 1.10 19.73 15.69
CA ASP A 252 -0.23 19.75 16.27
C ASP A 252 -1.28 20.30 15.28
N GLU A 253 -2.52 20.39 15.74
CA GLU A 253 -3.68 20.95 15.00
C GLU A 253 -3.49 22.39 14.51
N LYS A 254 -2.53 23.14 15.09
CA LYS A 254 -2.19 24.51 14.70
C LYS A 254 -0.97 24.56 13.79
N ASN A 255 -0.53 23.40 13.28
CA ASN A 255 0.69 23.23 12.51
C ASN A 255 1.96 23.65 13.27
N GLN A 256 1.92 23.68 14.61
CA GLN A 256 3.08 24.03 15.43
C GLN A 256 3.89 22.77 15.76
N LEU A 257 5.22 22.91 15.72
CA LEU A 257 6.12 21.86 16.15
C LEU A 257 5.88 21.55 17.64
N LYS A 258 5.68 20.28 17.96
CA LYS A 258 5.66 19.74 19.33
C LYS A 258 6.70 18.65 19.50
N VAL A 259 7.35 18.64 20.65
CA VAL A 259 8.25 17.59 21.11
C VAL A 259 7.63 16.97 22.36
N TYR A 260 7.62 15.65 22.43
CA TYR A 260 6.99 14.85 23.48
C TYR A 260 8.01 13.97 24.19
#